data_AF-A0A847I0Q3-F1
#
_entry.id   AF-A0A847I0Q3-F1
#
_cell.length_a   1.000
_cell.length_b   1.000
_cell.length_c   1.000
_cell.angle_alpha   90.00
_cell.angle_beta   90.00
_cell.angle_gamma   90.00
#
_symmetry.space_group_name_H-M   'P 1'
#
loop_
_entity.id
_entity.type
_entity.pdbx_description
1 polymer ?
#
loop_
_entity_poly.entity_id
_entity_poly.type
_entity_poly.pdbx_seq_one_letter_code
_entity_poly.pdbx_strand_id
1 'polypeptide(L)'
;MGRSTDIQTCPLSTIVSNDGASAWIVRRQSEQAGAAPSLAEILEMLEASKIRISPAVYGRVEQYVQLWDTESGDGVPSRYLVAEGTPPIEPEDDELELDEQFQEASSVPASEGVVDHFARSMIKTVSAGTAIGRIKRGRTGSSGRDVFGREIPARRKTRAQVCLGHGLLESENGALLAQVDGRLVIDGLRLKVEPRLEIRGDVDFDSGSLDVCVDVEVRGTVKSNF
;
A
#
# COMPACT_ATOMS: atom_id res chain seq x y z
N MET A 1 15.47 -39.24 45.63
CA MET A 1 16.56 -39.12 44.63
C MET A 1 16.18 -37.99 43.68
N GLY A 2 16.50 -36.74 44.05
CA GLY A 2 16.28 -35.59 43.17
C GLY A 2 17.46 -35.47 42.22
N ARG A 3 17.24 -35.71 40.92
CA ARG A 3 18.26 -35.41 39.91
C ARG A 3 18.32 -33.89 39.77
N SER A 4 19.42 -33.33 40.29
CA SER A 4 19.88 -31.99 39.96
C SER A 4 20.14 -31.95 38.46
N THR A 5 19.26 -31.33 37.70
CA THR A 5 19.58 -30.97 36.32
C THR A 5 20.42 -29.71 36.40
N ASP A 6 21.73 -29.90 36.34
CA ASP A 6 22.71 -28.86 36.07
C ASP A 6 22.21 -28.06 34.86
N ILE A 7 21.72 -26.85 35.10
CA ILE A 7 21.50 -25.89 34.01
C ILE A 7 22.91 -25.39 33.69
N GLN A 8 23.56 -26.11 32.79
CA GLN A 8 24.83 -25.73 32.19
C GLN A 8 24.71 -24.27 31.77
N THR A 9 25.51 -23.41 32.39
CA THR A 9 25.58 -21.98 32.13
C THR A 9 25.90 -21.76 30.66
N CYS A 10 24.86 -21.55 29.85
CA CYS A 10 25.03 -21.23 28.45
C CYS A 10 25.78 -19.89 28.36
N PRO A 11 26.94 -19.83 27.68
CA PRO A 11 27.71 -18.59 27.54
C PRO A 11 27.07 -17.58 26.57
N LEU A 12 25.85 -17.88 26.12
CA LEU A 12 25.11 -17.17 25.10
C LEU A 12 23.92 -16.46 25.73
N SER A 13 23.68 -15.23 25.25
CA SER A 13 22.49 -14.46 25.56
C SER A 13 21.78 -14.11 24.25
N THR A 14 20.46 -14.23 24.22
CA THR A 14 19.65 -13.66 23.14
C THR A 14 19.45 -12.17 23.39
N ILE A 15 19.64 -11.37 22.35
CA ILE A 15 19.25 -9.97 22.34
C ILE A 15 18.23 -9.82 21.23
N VAL A 16 17.05 -9.32 21.56
CA VAL A 16 16.04 -8.95 20.57
C VAL A 16 16.04 -7.45 20.39
N SER A 17 15.90 -7.00 19.15
CA SER A 17 15.76 -5.60 18.81
C SER A 17 14.54 -5.00 19.50
N ASN A 18 14.58 -3.70 19.81
CA ASN A 18 13.47 -3.01 20.49
C ASN A 18 12.19 -2.98 19.62
N ASP A 19 12.33 -3.08 18.30
CA ASP A 19 11.23 -3.18 17.33
C ASP A 19 10.70 -4.61 17.15
N GLY A 20 11.32 -5.61 17.80
CA GLY A 20 10.97 -7.03 17.64
C GLY A 20 11.29 -7.60 16.24
N ALA A 21 11.94 -6.85 15.35
CA ALA A 21 12.16 -7.25 13.96
C ALA A 21 13.36 -8.19 13.79
N SER A 22 14.28 -8.24 14.75
CA SER A 22 15.49 -9.05 14.64
C SER A 22 15.94 -9.59 16.00
N ALA A 23 16.47 -10.81 16.02
CA ALA A 23 17.04 -11.44 17.19
C ALA A 23 18.46 -11.93 16.91
N TRP A 24 19.36 -11.66 17.85
CA TRP A 24 20.76 -12.05 17.78
C TRP A 24 21.14 -12.93 18.95
N ILE A 25 22.06 -13.86 18.70
CA ILE A 25 22.83 -14.55 19.72
C ILE A 25 24.10 -13.74 19.98
N VAL A 26 24.39 -13.49 21.26
CA VAL A 26 25.56 -12.73 21.69
C VAL A 26 26.31 -13.53 22.74
N ARG A 27 27.64 -13.57 22.60
CA ARG A 27 28.52 -14.25 23.57
C ARG A 27 28.77 -13.35 24.78
N ARG A 28 28.60 -13.87 25.99
CA ARG A 28 28.96 -13.16 27.22
C ARG A 28 30.49 -13.08 27.31
N GLN A 29 31.02 -11.85 27.37
CA GLN A 29 32.47 -11.59 27.41
C GLN A 29 33.21 -12.20 28.62
N SER A 30 32.47 -12.67 29.63
CA SER A 30 33.05 -13.25 30.86
C SER A 30 33.43 -14.73 30.74
N GLU A 31 33.02 -15.44 29.68
CA GLU A 31 33.32 -16.86 29.49
C GLU A 31 34.18 -17.04 28.23
N GLN A 32 35.51 -17.04 28.43
CA GLN A 32 36.46 -17.51 27.41
C GLN A 32 36.14 -18.96 27.04
N ALA A 33 36.35 -19.27 25.76
CA ALA A 33 36.09 -20.52 25.03
C ALA A 33 35.49 -21.67 25.86
N GLY A 34 34.24 -21.49 26.30
CA GLY A 34 33.42 -22.59 26.78
C GLY A 34 33.06 -23.49 25.59
N ALA A 35 32.78 -24.75 25.88
CA ALA A 35 32.41 -25.77 24.89
C ALA A 35 31.41 -25.26 23.85
N ALA A 36 31.52 -25.77 22.62
CA ALA A 36 30.61 -25.42 21.53
C ALA A 36 29.16 -25.65 21.99
N PRO A 37 28.29 -24.63 21.93
CA PRO A 37 26.91 -24.74 22.36
C PRO A 37 26.18 -25.74 21.46
N SER A 38 25.38 -26.62 22.05
CA SER A 38 24.63 -27.60 21.26
C SER A 38 23.43 -26.95 20.57
N LEU A 39 23.02 -27.51 19.42
CA LEU A 39 21.82 -27.06 18.70
C LEU A 39 20.58 -27.04 19.62
N ALA A 40 20.45 -28.07 20.47
CA ALA A 40 19.34 -28.19 21.42
C ALA A 40 19.34 -27.04 22.45
N GLU A 41 20.50 -26.72 23.04
CA GLU A 41 20.62 -25.60 24.00
C GLU A 41 20.22 -24.26 23.37
N ILE A 42 20.64 -24.01 22.13
CA ILE A 42 20.28 -22.78 21.43
C ILE A 42 18.77 -22.73 21.15
N LEU A 43 18.16 -23.85 20.74
CA LEU A 43 16.72 -23.91 20.49
C LEU A 43 15.93 -23.69 21.78
N GLU A 44 16.30 -24.34 22.89
CA GLU A 44 15.67 -24.11 24.19
C GLU A 44 15.79 -22.65 24.64
N MET A 45 16.93 -22.00 24.40
CA MET A 45 17.12 -20.58 24.67
C MET A 45 16.20 -19.69 23.81
N LEU A 46 16.02 -20.01 22.53
CA LEU A 46 15.11 -19.29 21.64
C LEU A 46 13.64 -19.48 22.04
N GLU A 47 13.24 -20.69 22.44
CA GLU A 47 11.91 -20.97 22.95
C GLU A 47 11.64 -20.25 24.28
N ALA A 48 12.60 -20.26 25.21
CA ALA A 48 12.51 -19.51 26.46
C ALA A 48 12.38 -17.99 26.21
N SER A 49 13.02 -17.51 25.15
CA SER A 49 12.91 -16.12 24.67
C SER A 49 11.62 -15.84 23.88
N LYS A 50 10.74 -16.84 23.71
CA LYS A 50 9.48 -16.80 22.93
C LYS A 50 9.67 -16.48 21.44
N ILE A 51 10.87 -16.71 20.90
CA ILE A 51 11.16 -16.47 19.49
C ILE A 51 10.53 -17.60 18.68
N ARG A 52 9.84 -17.25 17.59
CA ARG A 52 9.21 -18.23 16.72
C ARG A 52 10.27 -19.01 15.94
N ILE A 53 10.32 -20.32 16.16
CA ILE A 53 11.16 -21.22 15.37
C ILE A 53 10.50 -21.43 14.01
N SER A 54 11.13 -20.86 12.98
CA SER A 54 10.81 -21.14 11.58
C SER A 54 11.95 -21.93 10.94
N PRO A 55 11.74 -22.61 9.80
CA PRO A 55 12.81 -23.32 9.10
C PRO A 55 14.04 -22.45 8.82
N ALA A 56 13.83 -21.15 8.57
CA ALA A 56 14.92 -20.19 8.36
C ALA A 56 15.71 -19.90 9.65
N VAL A 57 15.05 -19.87 10.81
CA VAL A 57 15.73 -19.71 12.12
C VAL A 57 16.52 -20.97 12.43
N TYR A 58 15.93 -22.14 12.22
CA TYR A 58 16.62 -23.42 12.41
C TYR A 58 17.89 -23.52 11.56
N GLY A 59 17.80 -23.21 10.26
CA GLY A 59 18.97 -23.20 9.38
C GLY A 59 20.05 -22.20 9.78
N ARG A 60 19.68 -21.02 10.29
CA ARG A 60 20.65 -20.04 10.84
C ARG A 60 21.33 -20.53 12.11
N VAL A 61 20.61 -21.23 12.98
CA VAL A 61 21.19 -21.83 14.19
C VAL A 61 22.15 -22.96 13.82
N GLU A 62 21.79 -23.83 12.88
CA GLU A 62 22.69 -24.88 12.38
C GLU A 62 23.97 -24.29 11.77
N GLN A 63 23.84 -23.24 10.96
CA GLN A 63 24.99 -22.50 10.43
C GLN A 63 25.87 -21.93 11.56
N TYR A 64 25.27 -21.42 12.63
CA TYR A 64 26.01 -20.92 13.77
C TYR A 64 26.82 -22.03 14.46
N VAL A 65 26.24 -23.21 14.69
CA VAL A 65 26.94 -24.36 15.29
C VAL A 65 28.07 -24.84 14.38
N GLN A 66 27.84 -24.94 13.06
CA GLN A 66 28.87 -25.32 12.10
C GLN A 66 30.06 -24.33 12.06
N LEU A 67 29.80 -23.04 12.22
CA LEU A 67 30.85 -22.02 12.34
C LEU A 67 31.71 -22.24 13.59
N TRP A 68 31.09 -22.66 14.70
CA TRP A 68 31.83 -23.01 15.92
C TRP A 68 32.74 -24.23 15.73
N ASP A 69 32.26 -25.26 15.02
CA ASP A 69 33.05 -26.46 14.71
C ASP A 69 34.22 -26.17 13.76
N THR A 70 34.03 -25.24 12.81
CA THR A 70 35.05 -24.92 11.78
C THR A 70 36.13 -23.97 12.29
N GLU A 71 35.74 -22.89 12.97
CA GLU A 71 36.63 -21.76 13.31
C GLU A 71 37.18 -21.84 14.76
N SER A 72 36.98 -22.97 15.46
CA SER A 72 37.41 -23.18 16.86
C SER A 72 36.97 -22.08 17.83
N GLY A 73 35.91 -21.34 17.51
CA GLY A 73 35.33 -20.29 18.36
C GLY A 73 36.00 -18.90 18.31
N ASP A 74 37.14 -18.73 17.63
CA ASP A 74 37.83 -17.43 17.49
C ASP A 74 37.39 -16.63 16.25
N GLY A 75 36.98 -17.32 15.17
CA GLY A 75 36.42 -16.69 13.96
C GLY A 75 34.91 -16.41 14.02
N VAL A 76 34.23 -16.84 15.10
CA VAL A 76 32.78 -16.67 15.23
C VAL A 76 32.44 -15.24 15.64
N PRO A 77 31.55 -14.54 14.93
CA PRO A 77 31.17 -13.18 15.30
C PRO A 77 30.55 -13.15 16.69
N SER A 78 30.94 -12.16 17.49
CA SER A 78 30.43 -11.94 18.85
C SER A 78 28.92 -11.69 18.91
N ARG A 79 28.32 -11.31 17.77
CA ARG A 79 26.89 -11.14 17.55
C ARG A 79 26.49 -11.83 16.23
N TYR A 80 25.56 -12.78 16.30
CA TYR A 80 25.08 -13.51 15.12
C TYR A 80 23.56 -13.41 14.98
N LEU A 81 23.08 -13.04 13.80
CA LEU A 81 21.65 -12.89 13.51
C LEU A 81 21.01 -14.27 13.34
N VAL A 82 20.06 -14.63 14.21
CA VAL A 82 19.41 -15.94 14.19
C VAL A 82 17.96 -15.91 13.74
N ALA A 83 17.24 -14.84 14.05
CA ALA A 83 15.87 -14.66 13.60
C ALA A 83 15.67 -13.26 13.06
N GLU A 84 14.91 -13.20 11.97
CA GLU A 84 14.55 -11.97 11.28
C GLU A 84 13.07 -12.05 10.98
N GLY A 85 12.34 -11.00 11.38
CA GLY A 85 10.94 -10.83 11.03
C GLY A 85 10.79 -10.55 9.54
N THR A 86 9.57 -10.71 9.05
CA THR A 86 9.20 -10.27 7.71
C THR A 86 8.67 -8.83 7.82
N PRO A 87 9.32 -7.83 7.21
CA PRO A 87 8.81 -6.46 7.25
C PRO A 87 7.45 -6.36 6.52
N PRO A 88 6.55 -5.47 6.94
CA PRO A 88 5.31 -5.21 6.22
C PRO A 88 5.60 -4.57 4.86
N ILE A 89 4.78 -4.90 3.86
CA ILE A 89 4.81 -4.23 2.57
C ILE A 89 3.87 -3.03 2.64
N GLU A 90 4.40 -1.83 2.43
CA GLU A 90 3.59 -0.61 2.43
C GLU A 90 2.68 -0.57 1.19
N PRO A 91 1.40 -0.17 1.34
CA PRO A 91 0.55 0.04 0.19
C PRO A 91 0.94 1.33 -0.55
N GLU A 92 0.72 1.34 -1.86
CA GLU A 92 0.75 2.56 -2.66
C GLU A 92 -0.68 2.87 -3.11
N ASP A 93 -1.00 4.16 -3.21
CA ASP A 93 -2.30 4.64 -3.64
C ASP A 93 -2.41 4.62 -5.17
N ASP A 94 -3.64 4.56 -5.67
CA ASP A 94 -3.91 4.74 -7.09
C ASP A 94 -3.75 6.24 -7.45
N GLU A 95 -3.10 6.51 -8.57
CA GLU A 95 -2.94 7.86 -9.11
C GLU A 95 -3.75 7.96 -10.42
N LEU A 96 -4.63 8.96 -10.48
CA LEU A 96 -5.45 9.25 -11.64
C LEU A 96 -4.86 10.47 -12.36
N GLU A 97 -4.35 10.24 -13.57
CA GLU A 97 -3.86 11.28 -14.47
C GLU A 97 -4.91 11.50 -15.55
N LEU A 98 -5.53 12.69 -15.58
CA LEU A 98 -6.51 13.05 -16.61
C LEU A 98 -5.84 13.82 -17.74
N ASP A 99 -6.30 13.62 -18.97
CA ASP A 99 -5.88 14.43 -20.12
C ASP A 99 -6.28 15.90 -19.87
N GLU A 100 -5.51 16.84 -20.42
CA GLU A 100 -5.66 18.28 -20.16
C GLU A 100 -7.09 18.80 -20.37
N GLN A 101 -7.78 18.31 -21.40
CA GLN A 101 -9.17 18.64 -21.70
C GLN A 101 -10.17 18.22 -20.59
N PHE A 102 -9.80 17.23 -19.77
CA PHE A 102 -10.62 16.72 -18.67
C PHE A 102 -10.10 17.11 -17.29
N GLN A 103 -8.97 17.82 -17.20
CA GLN A 103 -8.53 18.40 -15.93
C GLN A 103 -9.48 19.51 -15.49
N GLU A 104 -9.74 19.63 -14.20
CA GLU A 104 -10.40 20.82 -13.67
C GLU A 104 -9.43 21.99 -13.75
N ALA A 105 -9.87 23.15 -14.25
CA ALA A 105 -9.07 24.36 -14.20
C ALA A 105 -8.75 24.64 -12.73
N SER A 106 -7.46 24.51 -12.37
CA SER A 106 -7.00 24.67 -11.00
C SER A 106 -7.49 26.02 -10.45
N SER A 107 -8.25 25.96 -9.36
CA SER A 107 -8.85 27.14 -8.74
C SER A 107 -7.73 28.07 -8.26
N VAL A 108 -7.67 29.27 -8.84
CA VAL A 108 -7.03 30.43 -8.21
C VAL A 108 -7.61 30.54 -6.79
N PRO A 109 -6.79 30.71 -5.74
CA PRO A 109 -7.29 30.81 -4.37
C PRO A 109 -8.24 32.01 -4.27
N ALA A 110 -9.43 31.74 -3.74
CA ALA A 110 -10.50 32.71 -3.57
C ALA A 110 -10.02 33.89 -2.69
N SER A 111 -9.64 35.00 -3.33
CA SER A 111 -9.74 36.31 -2.69
C SER A 111 -11.20 36.75 -2.74
N GLU A 112 -11.71 37.19 -1.61
CA GLU A 112 -13.10 37.62 -1.40
C GLU A 112 -13.71 38.36 -2.59
N GLY A 113 -14.77 37.78 -3.16
CA GLY A 113 -15.52 38.40 -4.24
C GLY A 113 -16.15 37.35 -5.12
N VAL A 114 -17.44 37.05 -4.84
CA VAL A 114 -18.39 36.37 -5.72
C VAL A 114 -17.77 35.21 -6.50
N VAL A 115 -17.71 34.04 -5.86
CA VAL A 115 -17.46 32.78 -6.57
C VAL A 115 -18.59 32.62 -7.56
N ASP A 116 -18.30 32.95 -8.82
CA ASP A 116 -19.18 32.72 -9.94
C ASP A 116 -19.33 31.20 -10.08
N HIS A 117 -20.33 30.63 -9.40
CA HIS A 117 -20.60 29.19 -9.38
C HIS A 117 -20.93 28.63 -10.77
N PHE A 118 -21.11 29.51 -11.77
CA PHE A 118 -21.38 29.19 -13.16
C PHE A 118 -20.12 28.79 -13.96
N ALA A 119 -18.92 29.22 -13.54
CA ALA A 119 -17.67 28.90 -14.25
C ALA A 119 -17.13 27.47 -13.97
N ARG A 120 -17.73 26.73 -13.01
CA ARG A 120 -17.23 25.42 -12.55
C ARG A 120 -17.89 24.20 -13.19
N SER A 121 -18.91 24.36 -14.04
CA SER A 121 -19.63 23.23 -14.63
C SER A 121 -19.62 23.24 -16.14
N MET A 122 -18.45 23.39 -16.77
CA MET A 122 -18.34 23.06 -18.18
C MET A 122 -18.60 21.57 -18.32
N ILE A 123 -19.74 21.22 -18.89
CA ILE A 123 -20.19 19.84 -19.05
C ILE A 123 -19.18 19.15 -19.97
N LYS A 124 -18.37 18.26 -19.41
CA LYS A 124 -17.42 17.46 -20.18
C LYS A 124 -18.16 16.30 -20.84
N THR A 125 -18.18 16.27 -22.16
CA THR A 125 -18.73 15.16 -22.95
C THR A 125 -17.61 14.35 -23.59
N VAL A 126 -17.84 13.06 -23.77
CA VAL A 126 -16.91 12.12 -24.40
C VAL A 126 -17.67 11.25 -25.39
N SER A 127 -16.99 10.85 -26.46
CA SER A 127 -17.49 9.81 -27.38
C SER A 127 -16.90 8.44 -27.03
N ALA A 128 -17.56 7.37 -27.43
CA ALA A 128 -17.04 6.02 -27.31
C ALA A 128 -15.66 5.90 -27.98
N GLY A 129 -14.71 5.29 -27.27
CA GLY A 129 -13.31 5.18 -27.68
C GLY A 129 -12.44 6.37 -27.29
N THR A 130 -12.99 7.46 -26.75
CA THR A 130 -12.20 8.62 -26.31
C THR A 130 -11.31 8.25 -25.14
N ALA A 131 -10.02 8.57 -25.24
CA ALA A 131 -9.10 8.50 -24.12
C ALA A 131 -9.36 9.66 -23.16
N ILE A 132 -9.56 9.32 -21.88
CA ILE A 132 -9.85 10.28 -20.81
C ILE A 132 -8.59 10.57 -19.99
N GLY A 133 -7.70 9.57 -19.90
CA GLY A 133 -6.47 9.67 -19.12
C GLY A 133 -5.88 8.30 -18.82
N ARG A 134 -5.16 8.22 -17.70
CA ARG A 134 -4.48 7.01 -17.23
C ARG A 134 -4.67 6.82 -15.73
N ILE A 135 -4.80 5.57 -15.33
CA ILE A 135 -4.79 5.12 -13.95
C ILE A 135 -3.48 4.39 -13.72
N LYS A 136 -2.70 4.88 -12.75
CA LYS A 136 -1.52 4.19 -12.24
C LYS A 136 -1.93 3.48 -10.97
N ARG A 137 -2.22 2.18 -11.09
CA ARG A 137 -2.66 1.34 -9.97
C ARG A 137 -1.54 1.20 -8.94
N GLY A 138 -1.84 1.53 -7.70
CA GLY A 138 -0.91 1.35 -6.58
C GLY A 138 -0.86 -0.11 -6.13
N ARG A 139 0.09 -0.41 -5.24
CA ARG A 139 0.28 -1.74 -4.65
C ARG A 139 -0.59 -1.95 -3.41
N THR A 140 -1.07 -3.17 -3.23
CA THR A 140 -1.73 -3.58 -1.99
C THR A 140 -0.66 -3.89 -0.96
N GLY A 141 -0.74 -3.26 0.21
CA GLY A 141 0.14 -3.55 1.32
C GLY A 141 -0.20 -4.90 1.95
N SER A 142 0.79 -5.55 2.55
CA SER A 142 0.60 -6.81 3.27
C SER A 142 1.25 -6.74 4.65
N SER A 143 0.57 -7.31 5.63
CA SER A 143 1.09 -7.37 6.99
C SER A 143 2.39 -8.16 7.04
N GLY A 144 3.37 -7.60 7.75
CA GLY A 144 4.59 -8.27 8.12
C GLY A 144 4.41 -9.15 9.36
N ARG A 145 5.50 -9.68 9.88
CA ARG A 145 5.53 -10.48 11.09
C ARG A 145 6.85 -10.30 11.83
N ASP A 146 6.80 -10.08 13.14
CA ASP A 146 7.98 -9.93 13.98
C ASP A 146 8.65 -11.30 14.29
N VAL A 147 9.79 -11.30 14.99
CA VAL A 147 10.50 -12.54 15.39
C VAL A 147 9.74 -13.38 16.40
N PHE A 148 8.75 -12.80 17.10
CA PHE A 148 7.88 -13.50 18.05
C PHE A 148 6.64 -14.10 17.35
N GLY A 149 6.49 -13.87 16.05
CA GLY A 149 5.36 -14.34 15.26
C GLY A 149 4.12 -13.44 15.31
N ARG A 150 4.21 -12.26 15.96
CA ARG A 150 3.15 -11.26 16.01
C ARG A 150 3.06 -10.54 14.67
N GLU A 151 1.83 -10.25 14.26
CA GLU A 151 1.58 -9.54 13.02
C GLU A 151 2.02 -8.07 13.14
N ILE A 152 2.79 -7.60 12.16
CA ILE A 152 3.13 -6.19 12.00
C ILE A 152 2.16 -5.65 10.95
N PRO A 153 1.09 -4.92 11.32
CA PRO A 153 0.11 -4.46 10.36
C PRO A 153 0.76 -3.52 9.35
N ALA A 154 0.43 -3.70 8.07
CA ALA A 154 0.78 -2.71 7.06
C ALA A 154 0.05 -1.39 7.35
N ARG A 155 0.65 -0.27 6.94
CA ARG A 155 -0.03 1.02 6.97
C ARG A 155 -1.34 0.91 6.16
N ARG A 156 -2.37 1.63 6.59
CA ARG A 156 -3.59 1.77 5.78
C ARG A 156 -3.26 2.56 4.51
N LYS A 157 -3.90 2.22 3.39
CA LYS A 157 -3.89 3.08 2.19
C LYS A 157 -4.36 4.48 2.57
N THR A 158 -3.69 5.50 2.05
CA THR A 158 -4.04 6.90 2.34
C THR A 158 -5.26 7.30 1.49
N ARG A 159 -5.44 6.70 0.31
CA ARG A 159 -6.56 6.96 -0.59
C ARG A 159 -7.29 5.67 -1.01
N ALA A 160 -8.56 5.84 -1.37
CA ALA A 160 -9.37 4.77 -1.95
C ALA A 160 -8.86 4.40 -3.35
N GLN A 161 -9.21 3.21 -3.84
CA GLN A 161 -8.93 2.81 -5.22
C GLN A 161 -9.76 3.63 -6.20
N VAL A 162 -9.23 3.85 -7.42
CA VAL A 162 -10.01 4.45 -8.51
C VAL A 162 -11.16 3.51 -8.86
N CYS A 163 -12.38 4.05 -8.77
CA CYS A 163 -13.63 3.35 -9.04
C CYS A 163 -14.19 3.81 -10.38
N LEU A 164 -14.30 2.86 -11.31
CA LEU A 164 -14.90 3.09 -12.62
C LEU A 164 -16.37 2.66 -12.58
N GLY A 165 -17.24 3.62 -12.85
CA GLY A 165 -18.67 3.42 -13.04
C GLY A 165 -18.99 3.07 -14.50
N HIS A 166 -20.29 3.11 -14.80
CA HIS A 166 -20.81 2.76 -16.12
C HIS A 166 -20.14 3.58 -17.24
N GLY A 167 -19.89 2.94 -18.38
CA GLY A 167 -19.43 3.61 -19.59
C GLY A 167 -17.93 3.92 -19.64
N LEU A 168 -17.14 3.36 -18.72
CA LEU A 168 -15.68 3.48 -18.70
C LEU A 168 -15.02 2.11 -18.76
N LEU A 169 -13.79 2.07 -19.30
CA LEU A 169 -12.95 0.89 -19.35
C LEU A 169 -11.50 1.28 -19.06
N GLU A 170 -10.85 0.52 -18.19
CA GLU A 170 -9.39 0.57 -18.04
C GLU A 170 -8.76 -0.51 -18.93
N SER A 171 -7.81 -0.10 -19.76
CA SER A 171 -6.96 -1.01 -20.54
C SER A 171 -5.89 -1.65 -19.64
N GLU A 172 -5.29 -2.76 -20.07
CA GLU A 172 -4.18 -3.43 -19.35
C GLU A 172 -3.00 -2.47 -19.06
N ASN A 173 -2.82 -1.44 -19.89
CA ASN A 173 -1.75 -0.46 -19.74
C ASN A 173 -2.12 0.70 -18.80
N GLY A 174 -3.27 0.62 -18.13
CA GLY A 174 -3.82 1.67 -17.28
C GLY A 174 -4.50 2.80 -18.04
N ALA A 175 -4.65 2.73 -19.37
CA ALA A 175 -5.35 3.77 -20.13
C ALA A 175 -6.86 3.73 -19.83
N LEU A 176 -7.45 4.89 -19.52
CA LEU A 176 -8.87 5.04 -19.24
C LEU A 176 -9.60 5.51 -20.50
N LEU A 177 -10.56 4.70 -20.96
CA LEU A 177 -11.32 4.91 -22.18
C LEU A 177 -12.82 5.02 -21.89
N ALA A 178 -13.51 5.88 -22.63
CA ALA A 178 -14.97 5.89 -22.70
C ALA A 178 -15.47 4.71 -23.54
N GLN A 179 -16.46 3.96 -23.06
CA GLN A 179 -17.12 2.89 -23.82
C GLN A 179 -18.40 3.35 -24.52
N VAL A 180 -18.98 4.46 -24.05
CA VAL A 180 -20.24 5.01 -24.57
C VAL A 180 -20.09 6.51 -24.76
N ASP A 181 -20.88 7.06 -25.67
CA ASP A 181 -21.05 8.50 -25.77
C ASP A 181 -21.82 9.00 -24.54
N GLY A 182 -21.39 10.12 -23.95
CA GLY A 182 -22.06 10.65 -22.77
C GLY A 182 -21.33 11.79 -22.07
N ARG A 183 -21.92 12.25 -20.96
CA ARG A 183 -21.30 13.18 -20.03
C ARG A 183 -20.33 12.44 -19.11
N LEU A 184 -19.08 12.89 -19.08
CA LEU A 184 -18.09 12.44 -18.12
C LEU A 184 -18.34 13.13 -16.76
N VAL A 185 -18.52 12.34 -15.71
CA VAL A 185 -18.64 12.80 -14.34
C VAL A 185 -17.45 12.27 -13.54
N ILE A 186 -16.70 13.20 -12.94
CA ILE A 186 -15.53 12.90 -12.10
C ILE A 186 -15.84 13.45 -10.70
N ASP A 187 -15.82 12.57 -9.71
CA ASP A 187 -16.00 12.88 -8.29
C ASP A 187 -14.84 12.27 -7.50
N GLY A 188 -13.74 13.04 -7.41
CA GLY A 188 -12.48 12.56 -6.86
C GLY A 188 -11.92 11.37 -7.64
N LEU A 189 -11.92 10.17 -7.03
CA LEU A 189 -11.45 8.93 -7.64
C LEU A 189 -12.60 8.07 -8.23
N ARG A 190 -13.82 8.61 -8.31
CA ARG A 190 -14.97 7.96 -8.92
C ARG A 190 -15.26 8.60 -10.26
N LEU A 191 -15.25 7.80 -11.32
CA LEU A 191 -15.48 8.27 -12.68
C LEU A 191 -16.64 7.48 -13.26
N LYS A 192 -17.50 8.13 -14.04
CA LYS A 192 -18.56 7.47 -14.82
C LYS A 192 -18.89 8.28 -16.07
N VAL A 193 -19.45 7.61 -17.07
CA VAL A 193 -20.07 8.25 -18.22
C VAL A 193 -21.57 8.06 -18.16
N GLU A 194 -22.30 9.18 -18.17
CA GLU A 194 -23.75 9.23 -18.20
C GLU A 194 -24.21 9.42 -19.66
N PRO A 195 -24.87 8.42 -20.28
CA PRO A 195 -25.20 8.46 -21.71
C PRO A 195 -26.30 9.48 -22.07
N ARG A 196 -26.99 10.03 -21.07
CA ARG A 196 -28.03 11.06 -21.27
C ARG A 196 -27.72 12.25 -20.39
N LEU A 197 -27.80 13.44 -20.96
CA LEU A 197 -27.72 14.68 -20.21
C LEU A 197 -29.13 15.13 -19.84
N GLU A 198 -29.55 14.88 -18.59
CA GLU A 198 -30.81 15.42 -18.06
C GLU A 198 -30.58 16.84 -17.54
N ILE A 199 -31.15 17.84 -18.22
CA ILE A 199 -31.18 19.23 -17.75
C ILE A 199 -32.53 19.46 -17.08
N ARG A 200 -32.51 19.56 -15.75
CA ARG A 200 -33.72 19.73 -14.92
C ARG A 200 -34.26 21.18 -14.87
N GLY A 201 -33.60 22.11 -15.54
CA GLY A 201 -33.96 23.54 -15.55
C GLY A 201 -34.28 24.07 -16.94
N ASP A 202 -34.61 25.36 -17.00
CA ASP A 202 -34.76 26.10 -18.25
C ASP A 202 -33.39 26.30 -18.90
N VAL A 203 -33.34 26.14 -20.23
CA VAL A 203 -32.15 26.43 -21.02
C VAL A 203 -32.32 27.85 -21.58
N ASP A 204 -31.56 28.79 -21.01
CA ASP A 204 -31.54 30.22 -21.37
C ASP A 204 -30.19 30.61 -22.01
N PHE A 205 -30.06 31.81 -22.60
CA PHE A 205 -28.78 32.33 -23.11
C PHE A 205 -27.65 32.37 -22.05
N ASP A 206 -27.99 32.42 -20.76
CA ASP A 206 -27.06 32.36 -19.63
C ASP A 206 -26.44 30.96 -19.42
N SER A 207 -27.08 29.90 -19.95
CA SER A 207 -26.59 28.53 -19.83
C SER A 207 -25.42 28.21 -20.77
N GLY A 208 -25.06 29.13 -21.67
CA GLY A 208 -23.93 29.02 -22.58
C GLY A 208 -24.20 28.11 -23.79
N SER A 209 -23.35 28.22 -24.81
CA SER A 209 -23.42 27.35 -25.99
C SER A 209 -23.02 25.93 -25.59
N LEU A 210 -24.00 25.02 -25.51
CA LEU A 210 -23.78 23.60 -25.26
C LEU A 210 -23.38 22.92 -26.58
N ASP A 211 -22.07 22.82 -26.83
CA ASP A 211 -21.56 21.94 -27.89
C ASP A 211 -21.45 20.52 -27.34
N VAL A 212 -22.57 19.79 -27.40
CA VAL A 212 -22.73 18.47 -26.79
C VAL A 212 -23.11 17.45 -27.86
N CYS A 213 -22.24 16.46 -28.09
CA CYS A 213 -22.48 15.35 -29.02
C CYS A 213 -23.30 14.21 -28.37
N VAL A 214 -24.24 14.53 -27.48
CA VAL A 214 -24.97 13.55 -26.67
C VAL A 214 -26.45 13.90 -26.56
N ASP A 215 -27.30 12.88 -26.37
CA ASP A 215 -28.74 13.07 -26.19
C ASP A 215 -29.03 13.90 -24.93
N VAL A 216 -29.63 15.08 -25.15
CA VAL A 216 -30.03 16.01 -24.10
C VAL A 216 -31.54 15.89 -23.84
N GLU A 217 -31.91 15.54 -22.60
CA GLU A 217 -33.29 15.58 -22.13
C GLU A 217 -33.50 16.84 -21.29
N VAL A 218 -34.16 17.85 -21.85
CA VAL A 218 -34.51 19.08 -21.13
C VAL A 218 -35.91 18.91 -20.55
N ARG A 219 -36.03 19.00 -19.22
CA ARG A 219 -37.34 18.97 -18.51
C ARG A 219 -37.94 20.35 -18.28
N GLY A 220 -37.17 21.41 -18.50
CA GLY A 220 -37.61 22.80 -18.44
C GLY A 220 -38.09 23.35 -19.80
N THR A 221 -38.27 24.66 -19.85
CA THR A 221 -38.64 25.39 -21.07
C THR A 221 -37.38 25.79 -21.81
N VAL A 222 -37.33 25.51 -23.12
CA VAL A 222 -36.30 26.08 -24.00
C VAL A 222 -36.77 27.47 -24.41
N LYS A 223 -36.09 28.53 -23.94
CA LYS A 223 -36.48 29.90 -24.30
C LYS A 223 -35.94 30.27 -25.68
N SER A 224 -36.84 30.24 -26.67
CA SER A 224 -36.54 30.63 -28.05
C SER A 224 -36.80 32.13 -28.25
N ASN A 225 -35.76 32.97 -28.16
CA ASN A 225 -35.76 34.26 -28.84
C ASN A 225 -34.63 34.19 -29.89
N PHE A 226 -35.01 33.86 -31.12
CA PHE A 226 -34.13 33.88 -32.29
C PHE A 226 -33.76 35.31 -32.69
#